data_AF-A0A4Q3UNG1-F1
#
_entry.id   AF-A0A4Q3UNG1-F1
#
_cell.length_a   1.000
_cell.length_b   1.000
_cell.length_c   1.000
_cell.angle_alpha   90.00
_cell.angle_beta   90.00
_cell.angle_gamma   90.00
#
_symmetry.space_group_name_H-M   'P 1'
#
loop_
_entity.id
_entity.type
_entity.pdbx_description
1 polymer ?
#
loop_
_entity_poly.entity_id
_entity_poly.type
_entity_poly.pdbx_seq_one_letter_code
_entity_poly.pdbx_strand_id
1 'polypeptide(L)' 'MEFIYGLGNIEDAATWLLNQAHGRKIITFHGDLGAGKTTLISSLCTLLKVKEAVSSPTFSIINSYTTGSSEMGFV' A
#
# COMPACT_ATOMS: atom_id res chain seq x y z
N MET A 1 6.91 17.25 0.12
CA MET A 1 5.60 17.55 0.74
C MET A 1 5.42 16.56 1.87
N GLU A 2 5.10 17.03 3.07
CA GLU A 2 4.91 16.19 4.25
C GLU A 2 3.40 15.94 4.43
N PHE A 3 3.01 14.67 4.59
CA PHE A 3 1.63 14.26 4.82
C PHE A 3 1.57 13.49 6.13
N ILE A 4 0.94 14.08 7.15
CA ILE A 4 0.83 13.51 8.49
C ILE A 4 -0.55 12.87 8.64
N TYR A 5 -0.59 11.63 9.07
CA TYR A 5 -1.82 10.86 9.25
C TYR A 5 -1.74 9.99 10.49
N GLY A 6 -2.90 9.57 10.99
CA GLY A 6 -3.07 8.57 12.03
C GLY A 6 -3.97 7.42 11.56
N LEU A 7 -4.30 6.51 12.47
CA LEU A 7 -5.12 5.33 12.14
C LEU A 7 -6.52 5.69 11.60
N GLY A 8 -7.10 6.82 12.05
CA GLY A 8 -8.44 7.25 11.63
C GLY A 8 -8.54 7.74 10.19
N ASN A 9 -7.42 8.10 9.55
CA ASN A 9 -7.37 8.64 8.18
C ASN A 9 -6.30 7.94 7.32
N ILE A 10 -6.01 6.68 7.64
CA ILE A 10 -5.01 5.88 6.91
C ILE A 10 -5.42 5.61 5.46
N GLU A 11 -6.73 5.52 5.18
CA GLU A 11 -7.25 5.37 3.83
C GLU A 11 -7.00 6.62 2.97
N ASP A 12 -7.11 7.81 3.56
CA ASP A 12 -6.79 9.07 2.89
C ASP A 12 -5.30 9.13 2.56
N ALA A 13 -4.45 8.68 3.49
CA ALA A 13 -3.00 8.59 3.29
C ALA A 13 -2.63 7.63 2.15
N ALA A 14 -3.27 6.46 2.11
CA ALA A 14 -3.04 5.46 1.08
C ALA A 14 -3.55 5.94 -0.30
N THR A 15 -4.70 6.60 -0.34
CA THR A 15 -5.25 7.21 -1.57
C THR A 15 -4.33 8.32 -2.09
N TRP A 16 -3.89 9.21 -1.20
CA TRP A 16 -2.93 10.26 -1.53
C TRP A 16 -1.64 9.67 -2.10
N LEU A 17 -1.09 8.62 -1.47
CA LEU A 17 0.13 7.97 -1.93
C LEU A 17 -0.02 7.32 -3.32
N LEU A 18 -1.17 6.69 -3.61
CA LEU A 18 -1.47 6.15 -4.95
C LEU A 18 -1.54 7.24 -6.01
N ASN A 19 -2.18 8.37 -5.71
CA ASN A 19 -2.24 9.51 -6.63
C ASN A 19 -0.85 10.11 -6.89
N GLN A 20 -0.03 10.24 -5.84
CA GLN A 20 1.34 10.74 -5.93
C GLN A 20 2.30 9.77 -6.61
N ALA A 21 1.98 8.47 -6.63
CA ALA A 21 2.82 7.49 -7.30
C ALA A 21 2.86 7.71 -8.82
N HIS A 22 1.87 8.36 -9.43
CA HIS A 22 1.83 8.70 -10.87
C HIS A 22 2.25 7.53 -11.78
N GLY A 23 1.75 6.32 -11.52
CA GLY A 23 2.08 5.12 -12.32
C GLY A 23 3.46 4.49 -12.05
N ARG A 24 4.21 4.97 -11.05
CA ARG A 24 5.43 4.30 -10.58
C ARG A 24 5.09 2.91 -10.04
N LYS A 25 5.73 1.90 -10.62
CA LYS A 25 5.50 0.49 -10.27
C LYS A 25 6.25 0.03 -9.02
N ILE A 26 7.25 0.80 -8.57
CA ILE A 26 8.11 0.47 -7.44
C ILE A 26 8.02 1.61 -6.42
N ILE A 27 7.63 1.28 -5.20
CA ILE A 27 7.51 2.21 -4.07
C ILE A 27 8.26 1.57 -2.89
N THR A 28 9.13 2.33 -2.23
CA THR A 28 9.88 1.88 -1.06
C THR A 28 9.34 2.54 0.21
N PHE A 29 9.08 1.74 1.24
CA PHE A 29 8.63 2.22 2.55
C PHE A 29 9.76 2.09 3.57
N HIS A 30 10.21 3.23 4.11
CA HIS A 30 11.28 3.29 5.11
C HIS A 30 10.72 3.76 6.46
N GLY A 31 11.22 3.18 7.55
CA GLY A 31 10.83 3.51 8.91
C GLY A 31 11.13 2.38 9.87
N ASP A 32 11.15 2.66 11.16
CA ASP A 32 11.50 1.70 12.19
C ASP A 32 10.45 0.59 12.38
N LEU A 33 10.83 -0.48 13.07
CA LEU A 33 9.89 -1.51 13.49
C LEU A 33 8.80 -0.88 14.38
N GLY A 34 7.53 -1.16 14.09
CA GLY A 34 6.40 -0.56 14.80
C GLY A 34 5.95 0.80 14.24
N ALA A 35 6.63 1.39 13.25
CA ALA A 35 6.21 2.65 12.63
C ALA A 35 4.91 2.58 11.78
N GLY A 36 4.23 1.43 11.75
CA GLY A 36 2.96 1.28 11.03
C GLY A 36 3.08 1.01 9.52
N LYS A 37 4.27 0.71 9.00
CA LYS A 37 4.51 0.43 7.56
C LYS A 37 3.56 -0.64 7.00
N THR A 38 3.47 -1.78 7.67
CA THR A 38 2.58 -2.86 7.24
C THR A 38 1.12 -2.42 7.22
N THR A 39 0.68 -1.66 8.23
CA THR A 39 -0.69 -1.16 8.32
C THR A 39 -1.04 -0.25 7.13
N LEU A 40 -0.12 0.63 6.73
CA LEU A 40 -0.29 1.47 5.54
C LEU A 40 -0.36 0.64 4.25
N ILE A 41 0.53 -0.36 4.11
CA ILE A 41 0.54 -1.26 2.94
C ILE A 41 -0.78 -2.05 2.87
N SER A 42 -1.30 -2.53 4.00
CA SER A 42 -2.59 -3.22 4.05
C SER A 42 -3.73 -2.35 3.51
N SER A 43 -3.82 -1.09 3.96
CA SER A 43 -4.82 -0.14 3.47
C SER A 43 -4.67 0.13 1.97
N LEU A 44 -3.43 0.27 1.48
CA LEU A 44 -3.15 0.47 0.06
C LEU A 44 -3.60 -0.70 -0.82
N CYS A 45 -3.34 -1.95 -0.39
CA CYS A 45 -3.81 -3.12 -1.12
C CYS A 45 -5.34 -3.23 -1.13
N THR A 46 -6.01 -2.87 -0.03
CA THR A 46 -7.48 -2.80 0.00
C THR A 46 -8.02 -1.83 -1.06
N LEU A 47 -7.41 -0.64 -1.19
CA LEU A 47 -7.78 0.34 -2.23
C LEU A 47 -7.50 -0.17 -3.66
N LEU A 48 -6.41 -0.92 -3.84
CA LEU A 48 -6.08 -1.56 -5.12
C LEU A 48 -6.97 -2.79 -5.43
N LYS A 49 -8.02 -3.04 -4.64
CA LYS A 49 -8.95 -4.18 -4.79
C LYS A 49 -8.22 -5.54 -4.81
N VAL A 50 -7.10 -5.63 -4.11
CA VAL A 50 -6.43 -6.90 -3.84
C VAL A 50 -7.39 -7.75 -3.00
N LYS A 51 -7.75 -8.94 -3.51
CA LYS A 51 -8.70 -9.85 -2.84
C LYS A 51 -8.07 -10.65 -1.70
N GLU A 52 -6.75 -10.57 -1.55
CA GLU A 52 -5.99 -11.34 -0.56
C GLU A 52 -5.67 -10.49 0.67
N ALA A 53 -5.78 -11.08 1.86
CA ALA A 53 -5.46 -10.40 3.11
C ALA A 53 -3.95 -10.05 3.16
N VAL A 54 -3.63 -8.76 3.29
CA VAL A 54 -2.24 -8.32 3.45
C VAL A 54 -1.74 -8.71 4.83
N SER A 55 -1.02 -9.82 4.91
CA SER A 55 -0.26 -10.23 6.10
C SER A 55 1.13 -9.60 6.08
N SER A 56 1.67 -9.28 7.27
CA SER A 56 3.06 -8.81 7.39
C SER A 56 4.01 -9.92 6.96
N PRO A 57 4.92 -9.67 6.00
CA PRO A 57 6.01 -10.58 5.74
C PRO A 57 7.07 -10.37 6.83
N THR A 58 6.86 -10.94 8.01
CA THR A 58 7.95 -11.01 9.00
C THR A 58 8.97 -12.08 8.62
N PHE A 59 8.59 -13.03 7.75
CA PHE A 59 9.44 -14.16 7.34
C PHE A 59 9.57 -14.32 5.80
N SER A 60 8.58 -13.90 5.02
CA SER A 60 8.58 -13.99 3.55
C SER A 60 9.10 -12.69 2.96
N ILE A 61 10.38 -12.59 2.63
CA ILE A 61 11.05 -11.38 2.09
C ILE A 61 10.23 -10.64 0.99
N ILE A 62 9.30 -11.32 0.30
CA ILE A 62 8.36 -10.76 -0.69
C ILE A 62 6.94 -11.31 -0.41
N ASN A 63 5.93 -10.44 -0.44
CA ASN A 63 4.52 -10.83 -0.60
C ASN A 63 4.03 -10.43 -1.99
N SER A 64 3.55 -11.40 -2.77
CA SER A 64 2.88 -11.17 -4.05
C SER A 64 1.37 -11.23 -3.85
N TYR A 65 0.66 -10.20 -4.29
CA TYR A 65 -0.79 -10.16 -4.23
C TYR A 65 -1.36 -10.05 -5.65
N THR A 66 -2.32 -10.91 -5.99
CA THR A 66 -2.94 -10.89 -7.32
C THR A 66 -4.28 -10.16 -7.26
N THR A 67 -4.41 -9.09 -8.04
CA THR A 67 -5.70 -8.42 -8.23
C THR A 67 -6.54 -9.25 -9.19
N GLY A 68 -7.68 -9.75 -8.72
CA GLY A 68 -8.60 -10.51 -9.57
C GLY A 68 -9.23 -9.64 -10.66
N SER A 69 -8.78 -9.87 -11.89
CA SER A 69 -9.50 -9.66 -13.16
C SER A 69 -9.53 -8.25 -13.76
N SER A 70 -8.84 -8.14 -14.91
CA SER A 70 -9.13 -7.31 -16.10
C SER A 70 -8.86 -5.80 -16.02
N GLU A 71 -7.82 -5.39 -16.76
CA GLU A 71 -7.43 -4.01 -17.11
C GLU A 71 -7.00 -3.08 -15.97
N MET A 72 -5.71 -3.13 -15.64
CA MET A 72 -5.00 -1.96 -15.11
C MET A 72 -4.27 -1.27 -16.28
N GLY A 73 -5.03 -0.50 -17.07
CA GLY A 73 -4.45 0.44 -18.02
C GLY A 73 -3.76 1.56 -17.27
N PHE A 74 -2.44 1.47 -17.13
CA PHE A 74 -1.63 2.64 -16.81
C PHE A 74 -1.45 3.43 -18.11
N VAL A 75 -2.28 4.46 -18.29
CA VAL A 75 -2.06 5.54 -19.27
C VAL A 75 -1.60 6.77 -18.52
#